data_AF-A0AAD4ESS3-F1
#
_entry.id   AF-A0AAD4ESS3-F1
#
_cell.length_a   1.000
_cell.length_b   1.000
_cell.length_c   1.000
_cell.angle_alpha   90.00
_cell.angle_beta   90.00
_cell.angle_gamma   90.00
#
_symmetry.space_group_name_H-M   'P 1'
#
loop_
_entity.id
_entity.type
_entity.pdbx_description
1 polymer ?
#
loop_
_entity_poly.entity_id
_entity_poly.type
_entity_poly.pdbx_seq_one_letter_code
_entity_poly.pdbx_strand_id
1 'polypeptide(L)'
;MRRAKDAGIDAFALNIGVDPYTDAQLNLAYQSAANNGMKVFISFDFNWYSPGDAGAVGRKIAQYANQPAQLYVDGRVFASSFAGDGLDVNAMRAAAGTNVQAWPNDGNNKAPKPGRSVGFEDGDNAYLNWLGAGKTYMAPISPWFFTHFGPEVPFSKNWVFPGGSLIFDRWKQVLQKGFHMVELITWNDYGESHYIGPLSSPHFDDGNSKWTNDMPHNGFLELSKPFIAAYKNKDASPDKYITKDQIIYWYRRTLRSLDCDATDTTAGRPANNGSGNYFMGRPDGWETMDDVVYVVTLLTQPGTVRIVSGGQVLEQAVPAGANLVTARAGVGKQQFSLSRGGQVVLQDTSLMDISNVCPCGLYNFNPYVGTVPPGFNDPLGRDGIYSLTIGLHVSTCQATPSLGTNPPVTATGTTTIPGGWTTTVTTTTTGGPITTSDPGTPTPPTTTTAWSQPPVSTPGSSTCNAGTSADGETGNYLGLCSFACSFGYCPPGPCKCTSWGAPAAEEPAPNGRNGCPLPGEGEGYRGLCSFACSRGYCPPTACQYC
;
A
#
# COMPACT_ATOMS: atom_id res chain seq x y z
N MET A 1 -9.87 2.09 14.18
CA MET A 1 -10.14 2.53 15.57
C MET A 1 -9.30 1.77 16.59
N ARG A 2 -9.67 0.56 17.06
CA ARG A 2 -8.95 -0.15 18.13
C ARG A 2 -7.43 -0.15 18.01
N ARG A 3 -6.88 -0.60 16.87
CA ARG A 3 -5.42 -0.62 16.63
C ARG A 3 -4.75 0.75 16.77
N ALA A 4 -5.38 1.81 16.29
CA ALA A 4 -4.85 3.17 16.42
C ALA A 4 -4.84 3.63 17.88
N LYS A 5 -5.95 3.38 18.60
CA LYS A 5 -6.05 3.65 20.04
C LYS A 5 -5.00 2.88 20.84
N ASP A 6 -4.80 1.60 20.53
CA ASP A 6 -3.79 0.76 21.19
C ASP A 6 -2.37 1.25 20.93
N ALA A 7 -2.14 1.93 19.80
CA ALA A 7 -0.88 2.62 19.51
C ALA A 7 -0.75 4.00 20.18
N GLY A 8 -1.80 4.47 20.86
CA GLY A 8 -1.83 5.76 21.55
C GLY A 8 -2.37 6.94 20.73
N ILE A 9 -2.88 6.69 19.51
CA ILE A 9 -3.47 7.71 18.63
C ILE A 9 -4.86 8.10 19.15
N ASP A 10 -5.10 9.40 19.27
CA ASP A 10 -6.33 9.94 19.88
C ASP A 10 -7.47 10.17 18.88
N ALA A 11 -7.15 10.51 17.62
CA ALA A 11 -8.13 10.84 16.62
C ALA A 11 -7.72 10.46 15.18
N PHE A 12 -8.72 10.35 14.29
CA PHE A 12 -8.49 10.34 12.84
C PHE A 12 -8.98 11.64 12.18
N ALA A 13 -8.15 12.17 11.28
CA ALA A 13 -8.58 13.09 10.23
C ALA A 13 -9.26 12.27 9.12
N LEU A 14 -10.53 12.54 8.85
CA LEU A 14 -11.31 11.84 7.82
C LEU A 14 -11.29 12.69 6.54
N ASN A 15 -10.44 12.32 5.58
CA ASN A 15 -10.40 12.99 4.28
C ASN A 15 -11.72 12.79 3.52
N ILE A 16 -12.34 13.88 3.05
CA ILE A 16 -13.57 13.82 2.25
C ILE A 16 -13.49 14.68 1.00
N GLY A 17 -14.04 14.13 -0.09
CA GLY A 17 -14.46 14.88 -1.28
C GLY A 17 -15.96 15.16 -1.24
N VAL A 18 -16.59 15.17 -2.42
CA VAL A 18 -18.03 15.40 -2.60
C VAL A 18 -18.79 14.14 -3.04
N ASP A 19 -18.19 12.97 -2.82
CA ASP A 19 -18.71 11.68 -3.27
C ASP A 19 -20.08 11.34 -2.67
N PRO A 20 -20.96 10.64 -3.42
CA PRO A 20 -22.31 10.30 -2.95
C PRO A 20 -22.34 9.38 -1.72
N TYR A 21 -21.27 8.63 -1.47
CA TYR A 21 -21.15 7.72 -0.31
C TYR A 21 -20.51 8.38 0.92
N THR A 22 -20.05 9.63 0.82
CA THR A 22 -19.30 10.34 1.89
C THR A 22 -20.04 10.30 3.22
N ASP A 23 -21.32 10.66 3.23
CA ASP A 23 -22.09 10.73 4.48
C ASP A 23 -22.32 9.34 5.11
N ALA A 24 -22.50 8.30 4.30
CA ALA A 24 -22.61 6.94 4.82
C ALA A 24 -21.32 6.51 5.52
N GLN A 25 -20.16 6.78 4.91
CA GLN A 25 -18.85 6.44 5.49
C GLN A 25 -18.52 7.27 6.73
N LEU A 26 -18.81 8.58 6.71
CA LEU A 26 -18.64 9.43 7.89
C LEU A 26 -19.49 8.94 9.06
N ASN A 27 -20.77 8.60 8.84
CA ASN A 27 -21.62 8.06 9.90
C ASN A 27 -21.03 6.80 10.54
N LEU A 28 -20.54 5.85 9.72
CA LEU A 28 -19.88 4.64 10.20
C LEU A 28 -18.58 4.96 10.98
N ALA A 29 -17.78 5.89 10.48
CA ALA A 29 -16.52 6.29 11.11
C ALA A 29 -16.76 6.97 12.47
N TYR A 30 -17.69 7.93 12.56
CA TYR A 30 -18.06 8.60 13.82
C TYR A 30 -18.64 7.62 14.83
N GLN A 31 -19.53 6.71 14.41
CA GLN A 31 -20.08 5.68 15.28
C GLN A 31 -18.99 4.73 15.80
N SER A 32 -18.10 4.27 14.91
CA SER A 32 -16.98 3.39 15.28
C SER A 32 -16.03 4.10 16.26
N ALA A 33 -15.73 5.37 16.04
CA ALA A 33 -14.90 6.15 16.94
C ALA A 33 -15.54 6.30 18.33
N ALA A 34 -16.85 6.62 18.39
CA ALA A 34 -17.60 6.72 19.65
C ALA A 34 -17.57 5.40 20.43
N ASN A 35 -17.84 4.29 19.76
CA ASN A 35 -17.87 2.95 20.36
C ASN A 35 -16.50 2.50 20.90
N ASN A 36 -15.40 3.08 20.41
CA ASN A 36 -14.06 2.71 20.81
C ASN A 36 -13.36 3.80 21.63
N GLY A 37 -14.07 4.89 22.01
CA GLY A 37 -13.50 6.00 22.77
C GLY A 37 -12.35 6.70 22.03
N MET A 38 -12.47 6.81 20.71
CA MET A 38 -11.61 7.64 19.86
C MET A 38 -12.36 8.88 19.40
N LYS A 39 -11.61 9.88 18.95
CA LYS A 39 -12.18 11.06 18.28
C LYS A 39 -11.97 10.99 16.76
N VAL A 40 -12.76 11.77 16.04
CA VAL A 40 -12.61 11.99 14.60
C VAL A 40 -12.92 13.44 14.28
N PHE A 41 -12.38 13.92 13.17
CA PHE A 41 -12.75 15.19 12.58
C PHE A 41 -12.66 15.11 11.07
N ILE A 42 -13.35 16.02 10.39
CA ILE A 42 -13.37 16.08 8.94
C ILE A 42 -12.15 16.86 8.44
N SER A 43 -11.46 16.29 7.46
CA SER A 43 -10.46 16.96 6.64
C SER A 43 -11.01 17.12 5.22
N PHE A 44 -11.21 18.36 4.78
CA PHE A 44 -11.80 18.66 3.48
C PHE A 44 -10.75 18.65 2.36
N ASP A 45 -10.99 17.91 1.28
CA ASP A 45 -10.11 17.87 0.13
C ASP A 45 -10.50 18.93 -0.91
N PHE A 46 -9.69 19.99 -1.05
CA PHE A 46 -9.95 21.07 -2.00
C PHE A 46 -9.53 20.76 -3.44
N ASN A 47 -9.19 19.50 -3.76
CA ASN A 47 -9.32 19.02 -5.14
C ASN A 47 -10.80 18.82 -5.53
N TRP A 48 -11.70 18.69 -4.56
CA TRP A 48 -13.14 18.50 -4.74
C TRP A 48 -13.98 19.69 -4.25
N TYR A 49 -13.50 20.38 -3.22
CA TYR A 49 -14.04 21.65 -2.75
C TYR A 49 -13.30 22.83 -3.37
N SER A 50 -13.89 24.02 -3.36
CA SER A 50 -13.24 25.27 -3.76
C SER A 50 -13.31 26.32 -2.65
N PRO A 51 -12.46 27.37 -2.68
CA PRO A 51 -12.58 28.51 -1.77
C PRO A 51 -13.96 29.20 -1.77
N GLY A 52 -14.72 29.06 -2.86
CA GLY A 52 -16.10 29.56 -2.96
C GLY A 52 -17.13 28.74 -2.15
N ASP A 53 -16.77 27.54 -1.68
CA ASP A 53 -17.66 26.60 -1.02
C ASP A 53 -17.71 26.75 0.50
N ALA A 54 -17.29 27.90 1.05
CA ALA A 54 -17.30 28.18 2.48
C ALA A 54 -18.63 27.82 3.17
N GLY A 55 -19.76 28.14 2.54
CA GLY A 55 -21.08 27.78 3.06
C GLY A 55 -21.34 26.27 3.10
N ALA A 56 -20.88 25.51 2.10
CA ALA A 56 -21.02 24.06 2.06
C ALA A 56 -20.12 23.37 3.09
N VAL A 57 -18.87 23.82 3.21
CA VAL A 57 -17.93 23.38 4.25
C VAL A 57 -18.53 23.62 5.65
N GLY A 58 -19.02 24.83 5.90
CA GLY A 58 -19.64 25.18 7.19
C GLY A 58 -20.84 24.29 7.53
N ARG A 59 -21.76 24.08 6.57
CA ARG A 59 -22.91 23.18 6.78
C ARG A 59 -22.49 21.73 7.06
N LYS A 60 -21.44 21.23 6.39
CA LYS A 60 -20.91 19.89 6.64
C LYS A 60 -20.32 19.78 8.05
N ILE A 61 -19.60 20.81 8.52
CA ILE A 61 -19.11 20.86 9.91
C ILE A 61 -20.29 20.84 10.90
N ALA A 62 -21.32 21.66 10.67
CA ALA A 62 -22.51 21.70 11.53
C ALA A 62 -23.22 20.34 11.65
N GLN A 63 -23.30 19.59 10.54
CA GLN A 63 -23.94 18.27 10.49
C GLN A 63 -23.29 17.26 11.44
N TYR A 64 -21.96 17.32 11.62
CA TYR A 64 -21.21 16.36 12.45
C TYR A 64 -20.75 16.94 13.79
N ALA A 65 -20.89 18.26 13.99
CA ALA A 65 -20.41 18.97 15.18
C ALA A 65 -20.86 18.31 16.49
N ASN A 66 -22.12 17.90 16.58
CA ASN A 66 -22.71 17.35 17.81
C ASN A 66 -22.57 15.83 17.94
N GLN A 67 -21.83 15.17 17.04
CA GLN A 67 -21.61 13.73 17.14
C GLN A 67 -20.70 13.40 18.34
N PRO A 68 -20.95 12.31 19.10
CA PRO A 68 -20.19 12.00 20.32
C PRO A 68 -18.68 11.87 20.13
N ALA A 69 -18.25 11.43 18.94
CA ALA A 69 -16.84 11.26 18.58
C ALA A 69 -16.19 12.49 17.94
N GLN A 70 -16.92 13.60 17.73
CA GLN A 70 -16.31 14.81 17.18
C GLN A 70 -15.14 15.27 18.08
N LEU A 71 -14.00 15.54 17.45
CA LEU A 71 -12.86 16.16 18.13
C LEU A 71 -13.18 17.62 18.42
N TYR A 72 -12.96 18.01 19.67
CA TYR A 72 -12.97 19.39 20.11
C TYR A 72 -11.59 19.79 20.60
N VAL A 73 -11.13 20.97 20.22
CA VAL A 73 -9.88 21.59 20.67
C VAL A 73 -10.23 22.96 21.23
N ASP A 74 -9.82 23.24 22.47
CA ASP A 74 -10.13 24.50 23.18
C ASP A 74 -11.64 24.84 23.18
N GLY A 75 -12.49 23.82 23.33
CA GLY A 75 -13.94 23.96 23.32
C GLY A 75 -14.56 24.25 21.93
N ARG A 76 -13.79 24.12 20.85
CA ARG A 76 -14.22 24.38 19.47
C ARG A 76 -14.25 23.10 18.64
N VAL A 77 -15.18 23.01 17.71
CA VAL A 77 -15.21 21.91 16.72
C VAL A 77 -13.95 22.01 15.86
N PHE A 78 -13.19 20.93 15.81
CA PHE A 78 -11.97 20.86 15.02
C PHE A 78 -12.28 20.34 13.61
N ALA A 79 -11.71 20.99 12.59
CA ALA A 79 -11.73 20.57 11.20
C ALA A 79 -10.42 21.00 10.51
N SER A 80 -10.02 20.27 9.48
CA SER A 80 -8.82 20.57 8.67
C SER A 80 -9.15 20.56 7.18
N SER A 81 -8.16 20.87 6.35
CA SER A 81 -8.29 20.80 4.90
C SER A 81 -6.96 20.47 4.23
N PHE A 82 -7.01 19.73 3.13
CA PHE A 82 -5.95 19.68 2.14
C PHE A 82 -6.18 20.79 1.11
N ALA A 83 -5.16 21.63 0.84
CA ALA A 83 -5.18 22.72 -0.14
C ALA A 83 -6.37 23.72 -0.02
N GLY A 84 -6.90 23.92 1.19
CA GLY A 84 -8.03 24.83 1.46
C GLY A 84 -7.65 26.30 1.62
N ASP A 85 -6.50 26.72 1.08
CA ASP A 85 -6.08 28.11 1.12
C ASP A 85 -7.10 29.02 0.39
N GLY A 86 -7.28 30.24 0.91
CA GLY A 86 -8.23 31.21 0.36
C GLY A 86 -9.70 30.96 0.72
N LEU A 87 -10.06 29.87 1.41
CA LEU A 87 -11.42 29.66 1.92
C LEU A 87 -11.86 30.84 2.80
N ASP A 88 -13.07 31.37 2.58
CA ASP A 88 -13.65 32.36 3.48
C ASP A 88 -14.04 31.72 4.82
N VAL A 89 -13.11 31.79 5.78
CA VAL A 89 -13.28 31.23 7.12
C VAL A 89 -14.43 31.89 7.88
N ASN A 90 -14.73 33.16 7.62
CA ASN A 90 -15.83 33.84 8.30
C ASN A 90 -17.18 33.36 7.76
N ALA A 91 -17.33 33.24 6.44
CA ALA A 91 -18.52 32.66 5.83
C ALA A 91 -18.71 31.19 6.24
N MET A 92 -17.63 30.42 6.32
CA MET A 92 -17.67 29.03 6.81
C MET A 92 -18.16 28.97 8.26
N ARG A 93 -17.60 29.79 9.17
CA ARG A 93 -18.02 29.85 10.58
C ARG A 93 -19.48 30.27 10.72
N ALA A 94 -19.92 31.26 9.95
CA ALA A 94 -21.31 31.70 9.93
C ALA A 94 -22.26 30.56 9.51
N ALA A 95 -21.89 29.81 8.46
CA ALA A 95 -22.66 28.67 8.00
C ALA A 95 -22.61 27.46 8.96
N ALA A 96 -21.50 27.29 9.69
CA ALA A 96 -21.36 26.22 10.68
C ALA A 96 -22.21 26.44 11.94
N GLY A 97 -22.54 27.69 12.27
CA GLY A 97 -23.31 28.03 13.47
C GLY A 97 -22.63 27.63 14.79
N THR A 98 -21.34 27.31 14.75
CA THR A 98 -20.53 26.87 15.89
C THR A 98 -19.11 27.44 15.78
N ASN A 99 -18.36 27.39 16.89
CA ASN A 99 -16.98 27.87 16.90
C ASN A 99 -16.06 26.82 16.27
N VAL A 100 -15.40 27.19 15.16
CA VAL A 100 -14.56 26.29 14.36
C VAL A 100 -13.10 26.73 14.39
N GLN A 101 -12.21 25.78 14.67
CA GLN A 101 -10.78 25.86 14.42
C GLN A 101 -10.48 25.25 13.04
N ALA A 102 -9.92 26.04 12.12
CA ALA A 102 -9.55 25.61 10.76
C ALA A 102 -8.03 25.80 10.54
N TRP A 103 -7.43 24.95 9.71
CA TRP A 103 -5.98 24.85 9.56
C TRP A 103 -5.50 25.09 8.12
N PRO A 104 -4.68 26.14 7.88
CA PRO A 104 -4.21 26.53 6.55
C PRO A 104 -2.93 25.78 6.08
N ASN A 105 -2.64 25.80 4.77
CA ASN A 105 -1.47 25.22 4.08
C ASN A 105 -0.76 26.31 3.24
N ASP A 106 0.55 26.18 2.95
CA ASP A 106 1.37 27.16 2.21
C ASP A 106 1.63 26.83 0.72
N GLY A 107 1.14 25.70 0.21
CA GLY A 107 1.04 25.40 -1.22
C GLY A 107 2.32 24.90 -1.92
N ASN A 108 3.43 24.67 -1.21
CA ASN A 108 4.73 24.33 -1.81
C ASN A 108 5.09 22.83 -1.74
N ASN A 109 4.27 21.96 -2.34
CA ASN A 109 4.48 20.50 -2.28
C ASN A 109 5.19 19.94 -3.54
N LYS A 110 6.53 20.06 -3.63
CA LYS A 110 7.36 19.50 -4.74
C LYS A 110 8.66 18.87 -4.22
N ALA A 111 9.17 17.85 -4.95
CA ALA A 111 10.37 17.11 -4.56
C ALA A 111 11.64 17.98 -4.51
N PRO A 112 12.51 17.75 -3.51
CA PRO A 112 13.80 18.42 -3.46
C PRO A 112 14.62 18.02 -4.69
N LYS A 113 15.27 19.00 -5.31
CA LYS A 113 16.18 18.78 -6.45
C LYS A 113 17.62 18.62 -5.94
N PRO A 114 18.51 17.90 -6.66
CA PRO A 114 19.92 17.80 -6.29
C PRO A 114 20.54 19.16 -5.96
N GLY A 115 21.22 19.26 -4.82
CA GLY A 115 21.80 20.51 -4.33
C GLY A 115 20.89 21.38 -3.45
N ARG A 116 19.64 20.98 -3.20
CA ARG A 116 18.72 21.65 -2.28
C ARG A 116 18.30 20.70 -1.15
N SER A 117 18.63 21.04 0.08
CA SER A 117 18.08 20.39 1.28
C SER A 117 16.87 21.19 1.78
N VAL A 118 15.79 20.51 2.14
CA VAL A 118 14.63 21.09 2.83
C VAL A 118 14.39 20.23 4.05
N GLY A 119 14.69 20.75 5.24
CA GLY A 119 14.50 20.05 6.51
C GLY A 119 13.10 20.25 7.08
N PHE A 120 12.71 19.40 8.04
CA PHE A 120 11.44 19.59 8.78
C PHE A 120 11.44 20.91 9.53
N GLU A 121 12.59 21.31 10.07
CA GLU A 121 12.79 22.59 10.72
C GLU A 121 12.46 23.75 9.80
N ASP A 122 12.83 23.68 8.52
CA ASP A 122 12.60 24.78 7.56
C ASP A 122 11.10 24.96 7.33
N GLY A 123 10.39 23.85 7.13
CA GLY A 123 8.93 23.84 7.00
C GLY A 123 8.22 24.29 8.27
N ASP A 124 8.60 23.73 9.43
CA ASP A 124 8.04 24.13 10.73
C ASP A 124 8.25 25.63 10.97
N ASN A 125 9.47 26.14 10.74
CA ASN A 125 9.82 27.53 11.00
C ASN A 125 9.11 28.47 10.04
N ALA A 126 9.06 28.13 8.75
CA ALA A 126 8.29 28.89 7.77
C ALA A 126 6.82 28.98 8.17
N TYR A 127 6.23 27.85 8.56
CA TYR A 127 4.83 27.80 8.98
C TYR A 127 4.58 28.55 10.27
N LEU A 128 5.40 28.35 11.32
CA LEU A 128 5.28 29.04 12.60
C LEU A 128 5.42 30.56 12.44
N ASN A 129 6.36 31.00 11.61
CA ASN A 129 6.54 32.42 11.30
C ASN A 129 5.31 33.01 10.61
N TRP A 130 4.74 32.29 9.64
CA TRP A 130 3.52 32.71 8.94
C TRP A 130 2.29 32.69 9.86
N LEU A 131 2.17 31.65 10.70
CA LEU A 131 1.04 31.42 11.60
C LEU A 131 0.90 32.55 12.63
N GLY A 132 2.04 33.06 13.12
CA GLY A 132 2.13 34.12 14.12
C GLY A 132 1.92 33.61 15.55
N ALA A 133 2.05 34.53 16.53
CA ALA A 133 1.93 34.20 17.94
C ALA A 133 0.49 33.81 18.35
N GLY A 134 0.36 32.90 19.32
CA GLY A 134 -0.92 32.58 19.96
C GLY A 134 -1.80 31.58 19.21
N LYS A 135 -1.31 30.97 18.13
CA LYS A 135 -1.99 29.87 17.43
C LYS A 135 -1.21 28.56 17.60
N THR A 136 -1.95 27.48 17.75
CA THR A 136 -1.41 26.12 17.86
C THR A 136 -0.76 25.72 16.54
N TYR A 137 0.32 24.94 16.59
CA TYR A 137 0.88 24.23 15.43
C TYR A 137 0.63 22.70 15.55
N MET A 138 0.22 22.04 14.46
CA MET A 138 0.02 20.60 14.34
C MET A 138 1.15 20.09 13.46
N ALA A 139 2.15 19.50 14.10
CA ALA A 139 3.37 19.08 13.43
C ALA A 139 3.14 17.76 12.66
N PRO A 140 3.44 17.70 11.36
CA PRO A 140 3.29 16.47 10.58
C PRO A 140 4.43 15.50 10.90
N ILE A 141 4.13 14.21 10.91
CA ILE A 141 5.08 13.09 10.90
C ILE A 141 4.63 12.15 9.78
N SER A 142 5.50 11.93 8.79
CA SER A 142 5.29 10.94 7.74
C SER A 142 6.52 10.04 7.67
N PRO A 143 6.41 8.74 7.37
CA PRO A 143 7.56 7.86 7.25
C PRO A 143 8.25 7.90 5.89
N TRP A 144 7.51 8.16 4.83
CA TRP A 144 7.97 7.96 3.46
C TRP A 144 7.10 8.78 2.49
N PHE A 145 7.45 8.79 1.21
CA PHE A 145 6.52 9.18 0.15
C PHE A 145 6.98 8.56 -1.17
N PHE A 146 6.08 7.87 -1.86
CA PHE A 146 6.31 7.38 -3.22
C PHE A 146 4.97 7.18 -3.92
N THR A 147 4.89 7.61 -5.19
CA THR A 147 3.71 7.37 -6.02
C THR A 147 4.11 7.08 -7.47
N HIS A 148 3.34 6.24 -8.16
CA HIS A 148 3.69 5.73 -9.49
C HIS A 148 2.48 5.42 -10.36
N PHE A 149 1.53 6.35 -10.38
CA PHE A 149 0.35 6.31 -11.23
C PHE A 149 0.69 6.71 -12.67
N GLY A 150 0.56 5.76 -13.60
CA GLY A 150 0.77 5.96 -15.03
C GLY A 150 -0.49 6.34 -15.83
N PRO A 151 -0.51 6.10 -17.16
CA PRO A 151 -1.65 6.39 -18.02
C PRO A 151 -2.88 5.49 -17.77
N GLU A 152 -2.74 4.46 -16.92
CA GLU A 152 -3.86 3.59 -16.55
C GLU A 152 -4.88 4.25 -15.62
N VAL A 153 -4.58 5.43 -15.09
CA VAL A 153 -5.51 6.24 -14.28
C VAL A 153 -5.60 7.69 -14.79
N PRO A 154 -6.73 8.40 -14.58
CA PRO A 154 -6.89 9.78 -15.04
C PRO A 154 -6.12 10.82 -14.21
N PHE A 155 -5.56 10.44 -13.05
CA PHE A 155 -4.87 11.30 -12.08
C PHE A 155 -3.38 10.95 -11.94
N SER A 156 -2.69 10.76 -13.06
CA SER A 156 -1.30 10.29 -13.09
C SER A 156 -0.36 11.15 -12.22
N LYS A 157 0.56 10.48 -11.51
CA LYS A 157 1.56 11.04 -10.59
C LYS A 157 2.77 10.11 -10.56
N ASN A 158 3.99 10.62 -10.64
CA ASN A 158 5.18 9.75 -10.61
C ASN A 158 6.40 10.42 -9.98
N TRP A 159 6.57 10.29 -8.66
CA TRP A 159 7.66 10.91 -7.93
C TRP A 159 7.87 10.30 -6.54
N VAL A 160 9.01 10.61 -5.94
CA VAL A 160 9.46 10.07 -4.64
C VAL A 160 10.16 11.16 -3.83
N PHE A 161 9.98 11.15 -2.50
CA PHE A 161 10.81 11.94 -1.59
C PHE A 161 11.86 11.07 -0.90
N PRO A 162 13.02 11.64 -0.51
CA PRO A 162 14.00 10.94 0.32
C PRO A 162 13.40 10.66 1.71
N GLY A 163 12.84 9.46 1.89
CA GLY A 163 12.23 9.05 3.16
C GLY A 163 13.23 8.54 4.20
N GLY A 164 14.44 8.11 3.80
CA GLY A 164 15.58 7.74 4.65
C GLY A 164 15.26 7.32 6.10
N SER A 165 15.79 8.08 7.07
CA SER A 165 15.56 7.96 8.51
C SER A 165 14.42 8.83 9.04
N LEU A 166 13.60 9.38 8.14
CA LEU A 166 12.62 10.45 8.37
C LEU A 166 11.78 10.26 9.63
N ILE A 167 11.07 9.13 9.75
CA ILE A 167 10.16 8.90 10.88
C ILE A 167 10.86 8.93 12.23
N PHE A 168 12.07 8.38 12.32
CA PHE A 168 12.83 8.30 13.55
C PHE A 168 13.38 9.67 13.95
N ASP A 169 13.95 10.39 12.99
CA ASP A 169 14.48 11.73 13.24
C ASP A 169 13.39 12.74 13.56
N ARG A 170 12.27 12.69 12.83
CA ARG A 170 11.12 13.55 13.09
C ARG A 170 10.49 13.27 14.45
N TRP A 171 10.39 12.02 14.89
CA TRP A 171 9.91 11.72 16.24
C TRP A 171 10.82 12.30 17.34
N LYS A 172 12.15 12.15 17.21
CA LYS A 172 13.09 12.79 18.16
C LYS A 172 12.91 14.31 18.20
N GLN A 173 12.76 14.94 17.03
CA GLN A 173 12.54 16.38 16.94
C GLN A 173 11.21 16.80 17.59
N VAL A 174 10.15 16.02 17.41
CA VAL A 174 8.84 16.25 18.03
C VAL A 174 8.92 16.23 19.56
N LEU A 175 9.65 15.26 20.13
CA LEU A 175 9.88 15.20 21.58
C LEU A 175 10.69 16.39 22.08
N GLN A 176 11.71 16.83 21.33
CA GLN A 176 12.55 17.98 21.69
C GLN A 176 11.80 19.31 21.61
N LYS A 177 11.00 19.51 20.56
CA LYS A 177 10.24 20.75 20.36
C LYS A 177 8.97 20.84 21.21
N GLY A 178 8.40 19.69 21.61
CA GLY A 178 7.21 19.65 22.44
C GLY A 178 5.99 20.31 21.78
N PHE A 179 5.73 19.97 20.51
CA PHE A 179 4.58 20.51 19.78
C PHE A 179 3.26 20.27 20.51
N HIS A 180 2.30 21.17 20.31
CA HIS A 180 0.98 21.07 20.95
C HIS A 180 0.11 19.97 20.33
N MET A 181 0.23 19.78 19.01
CA MET A 181 -0.47 18.74 18.26
C MET A 181 0.51 18.11 17.27
N VAL A 182 0.26 16.84 16.94
CA VAL A 182 1.04 16.06 16.00
C VAL A 182 0.07 15.28 15.13
N GLU A 183 0.32 15.21 13.83
CA GLU A 183 -0.44 14.40 12.88
C GLU A 183 0.46 13.35 12.22
N LEU A 184 0.03 12.09 12.28
CA LEU A 184 0.67 10.99 11.56
C LEU A 184 0.06 10.88 10.17
N ILE A 185 0.86 11.18 9.16
CA ILE A 185 0.49 11.24 7.74
C ILE A 185 1.12 10.01 7.06
N THR A 186 0.37 8.95 6.79
CA THR A 186 -1.08 8.75 7.03
C THR A 186 -1.37 7.38 7.60
N TRP A 187 -2.64 7.11 7.91
CA TRP A 187 -3.07 5.77 8.28
C TRP A 187 -3.10 4.80 7.09
N ASN A 188 -3.66 5.20 5.95
CA ASN A 188 -4.00 4.28 4.86
C ASN A 188 -3.94 4.92 3.47
N ASP A 189 -3.09 5.93 3.26
CA ASP A 189 -2.82 6.41 1.91
C ASP A 189 -1.77 5.52 1.24
N TYR A 190 -2.26 4.45 0.61
CA TYR A 190 -1.43 3.45 -0.05
C TYR A 190 -0.85 3.97 -1.37
N GLY A 191 -1.61 4.79 -2.10
CA GLY A 191 -1.20 5.39 -3.38
C GLY A 191 0.02 6.30 -3.29
N GLU A 192 0.26 6.89 -2.12
CA GLU A 192 1.40 7.77 -1.84
C GLU A 192 2.44 7.14 -0.89
N SER A 193 2.28 5.84 -0.59
CA SER A 193 3.27 5.00 0.14
C SER A 193 3.67 5.49 1.53
N HIS A 194 2.86 6.31 2.20
CA HIS A 194 3.18 6.86 3.53
C HIS A 194 2.25 6.41 4.64
N TYR A 195 1.49 5.35 4.38
CA TYR A 195 0.65 4.67 5.35
C TYR A 195 1.48 4.05 6.48
N ILE A 196 0.93 4.05 7.69
CA ILE A 196 1.43 3.28 8.86
C ILE A 196 0.42 2.23 9.34
N GLY A 197 -0.82 2.32 8.87
CA GLY A 197 -1.88 1.35 9.13
C GLY A 197 -1.71 0.09 8.29
N PRO A 198 -2.49 -0.96 8.61
CA PRO A 198 -2.35 -2.23 7.93
C PRO A 198 -2.98 -2.25 6.54
N LEU A 199 -2.33 -2.92 5.60
CA LEU A 199 -2.81 -3.22 4.25
C LEU A 199 -4.15 -3.97 4.24
N SER A 200 -4.41 -4.76 5.29
CA SER A 200 -5.70 -5.43 5.50
C SER A 200 -6.86 -4.47 5.82
N SER A 201 -6.62 -3.16 5.97
CA SER A 201 -7.72 -2.19 6.09
C SER A 201 -8.50 -2.12 4.77
N PRO A 202 -9.84 -2.30 4.78
CA PRO A 202 -10.64 -2.27 3.56
C PRO A 202 -10.48 -0.94 2.81
N HIS A 203 -10.19 -1.04 1.51
CA HIS A 203 -10.14 0.07 0.57
C HIS A 203 -10.35 -0.48 -0.84
N PHE A 204 -10.83 0.39 -1.74
CA PHE A 204 -10.82 0.09 -3.16
C PHE A 204 -9.48 0.45 -3.76
N ASP A 205 -9.01 -0.39 -4.68
CA ASP A 205 -7.77 -0.17 -5.39
C ASP A 205 -7.89 0.96 -6.42
N ASP A 206 -7.26 2.09 -6.12
CA ASP A 206 -7.11 3.25 -7.01
C ASP A 206 -6.01 3.06 -8.08
N GLY A 207 -5.38 1.87 -8.12
CA GLY A 207 -4.27 1.53 -9.00
C GLY A 207 -2.95 1.32 -8.24
N ASN A 208 -2.88 1.61 -6.94
CA ASN A 208 -1.67 1.52 -6.13
C ASN A 208 -1.19 0.09 -5.83
N SER A 209 -2.07 -0.90 -5.94
CA SER A 209 -1.77 -2.28 -5.55
C SER A 209 -0.53 -2.86 -6.23
N LYS A 210 -0.14 -2.33 -7.40
CA LYS A 210 1.07 -2.69 -8.14
C LYS A 210 2.37 -2.45 -7.36
N TRP A 211 2.39 -1.44 -6.49
CA TRP A 211 3.55 -1.14 -5.62
C TRP A 211 3.27 -1.34 -4.14
N THR A 212 2.01 -1.48 -3.72
CA THR A 212 1.60 -1.70 -2.34
C THR A 212 1.52 -3.17 -1.96
N ASN A 213 1.21 -4.07 -2.91
CA ASN A 213 1.10 -5.50 -2.61
C ASN A 213 2.41 -6.03 -2.00
N ASP A 214 2.27 -6.78 -0.90
CA ASP A 214 3.39 -7.31 -0.11
C ASP A 214 4.34 -6.27 0.50
N MET A 215 3.92 -5.01 0.65
CA MET A 215 4.68 -3.93 1.30
C MET A 215 4.05 -3.48 2.63
N PRO A 216 4.08 -4.30 3.70
CA PRO A 216 3.52 -3.91 4.98
C PRO A 216 4.32 -2.76 5.60
N HIS A 217 3.62 -1.80 6.23
CA HIS A 217 4.24 -0.66 6.94
C HIS A 217 4.00 -0.68 8.46
N ASN A 218 3.46 -1.77 9.01
CA ASN A 218 3.13 -1.88 10.44
C ASN A 218 4.34 -1.61 11.36
N GLY A 219 5.58 -1.87 10.91
CA GLY A 219 6.77 -1.55 11.68
C GLY A 219 6.92 -0.05 11.98
N PHE A 220 6.47 0.85 11.10
CA PHE A 220 6.44 2.29 11.38
C PHE A 220 5.48 2.65 12.51
N LEU A 221 4.33 1.96 12.60
CA LEU A 221 3.41 2.10 13.72
C LEU A 221 4.03 1.56 15.02
N GLU A 222 4.66 0.38 14.99
CA GLU A 222 5.34 -0.19 16.17
C GLU A 222 6.48 0.71 16.66
N LEU A 223 7.31 1.25 15.74
CA LEU A 223 8.34 2.23 16.04
C LEU A 223 7.75 3.44 16.77
N SER A 224 6.61 3.95 16.31
CA SER A 224 6.01 5.17 16.82
C SER A 224 5.42 5.04 18.24
N LYS A 225 5.01 3.85 18.69
CA LYS A 225 4.32 3.65 19.98
C LYS A 225 5.05 4.26 21.20
N PRO A 226 6.33 3.94 21.47
CA PRO A 226 7.02 4.53 22.63
C PRO A 226 7.25 6.04 22.46
N PHE A 227 7.38 6.55 21.24
CA PHE A 227 7.46 7.99 20.98
C PHE A 227 6.13 8.71 21.22
N ILE A 228 5.01 8.12 20.81
CA ILE A 228 3.66 8.63 21.13
C ILE A 228 3.49 8.70 22.65
N ALA A 229 3.89 7.65 23.36
CA ALA A 229 3.81 7.63 24.83
C ALA A 229 4.69 8.73 25.47
N ALA A 230 5.93 8.92 25.01
CA ALA A 230 6.80 10.00 25.47
C ALA A 230 6.24 11.39 25.17
N TYR A 231 5.73 11.60 23.95
CA TYR A 231 5.12 12.85 23.52
C TYR A 231 3.96 13.24 24.43
N LYS A 232 3.05 12.30 24.71
CA LYS A 232 1.88 12.54 25.58
C LYS A 232 2.27 12.87 27.01
N ASN A 233 3.40 12.35 27.48
CA ASN A 233 3.94 12.61 28.81
C ASN A 233 4.94 13.76 28.85
N LYS A 234 5.19 14.43 27.72
CA LYS A 234 6.16 15.53 27.58
C LYS A 234 7.59 15.13 27.97
N ASP A 235 7.95 13.87 27.73
CA ASP A 235 9.31 13.39 27.93
C ASP A 235 10.18 13.70 26.71
N ALA A 236 11.46 13.98 26.96
CA ALA A 236 12.44 14.23 25.90
C ALA A 236 12.97 12.94 25.23
N SER A 237 12.62 11.76 25.75
CA SER A 237 13.08 10.45 25.25
C SER A 237 11.98 9.38 25.36
N PRO A 238 11.92 8.43 24.40
CA PRO A 238 11.03 7.27 24.44
C PRO A 238 11.47 6.16 25.41
N ASP A 239 12.70 6.20 25.94
CA ASP A 239 13.37 5.02 26.50
C ASP A 239 12.59 4.31 27.62
N LYS A 240 11.96 5.07 28.52
CA LYS A 240 11.18 4.48 29.62
C LYS A 240 9.88 3.78 29.18
N TYR A 241 9.46 3.98 27.93
CA TYR A 241 8.30 3.32 27.31
C TYR A 241 8.70 2.10 26.48
N ILE A 242 9.99 1.81 26.38
CA ILE A 242 10.51 0.61 25.72
C ILE A 242 10.55 -0.52 26.76
N THR A 243 9.52 -1.36 26.76
CA THR A 243 9.37 -2.45 27.74
C THR A 243 9.74 -3.82 27.19
N LYS A 244 10.07 -3.91 25.90
CA LYS A 244 10.49 -5.14 25.22
C LYS A 244 11.51 -4.80 24.15
N ASP A 245 12.45 -5.72 23.95
CA ASP A 245 13.39 -5.60 22.84
C ASP A 245 12.67 -5.80 21.51
N GLN A 246 12.94 -4.93 20.55
CA GLN A 246 12.43 -5.05 19.19
C GLN A 246 13.43 -4.45 18.20
N ILE A 247 13.53 -5.05 17.02
CA ILE A 247 14.18 -4.45 15.85
C ILE A 247 13.08 -4.10 14.86
N ILE A 248 13.13 -2.90 14.29
CA ILE A 248 12.27 -2.45 13.19
C ILE A 248 13.20 -2.12 12.04
N TYR A 249 12.88 -2.59 10.84
CA TYR A 249 13.73 -2.38 9.68
C TYR A 249 12.92 -2.02 8.45
N TRP A 250 13.52 -1.24 7.55
CA TRP A 250 12.95 -0.95 6.25
C TRP A 250 14.00 -0.73 5.17
N TYR A 251 13.62 -1.02 3.94
CA TYR A 251 14.44 -0.86 2.73
C TYR A 251 13.58 -0.97 1.48
N ARG A 252 14.11 -0.54 0.34
CA ARG A 252 13.47 -0.73 -0.98
C ARG A 252 13.77 -2.13 -1.51
N ARG A 253 12.78 -2.74 -2.18
CA ARG A 253 12.90 -4.09 -2.79
C ARG A 253 13.92 -4.14 -3.92
N THR A 254 14.33 -3.00 -4.46
CA THR A 254 15.33 -2.88 -5.51
C THR A 254 16.34 -1.80 -5.18
N LEU A 255 17.54 -1.92 -5.74
CA LEU A 255 18.51 -0.83 -5.72
C LEU A 255 18.03 0.30 -6.64
N ARG A 256 18.32 1.56 -6.30
CA ARG A 256 17.87 2.75 -7.05
C ARG A 256 18.27 2.75 -8.52
N SER A 257 19.37 2.08 -8.83
CA SER A 257 19.94 2.04 -10.17
C SER A 257 19.37 0.93 -11.05
N LEU A 258 18.52 0.04 -10.51
CA LEU A 258 17.87 -0.99 -11.34
C LEU A 258 17.07 -0.29 -12.43
N ASP A 259 17.24 -0.74 -13.67
CA ASP A 259 16.52 -0.22 -14.83
C ASP A 259 15.31 -1.10 -15.13
N CYS A 260 14.14 -0.46 -15.19
CA CYS A 260 12.85 -1.09 -15.48
C CYS A 260 12.17 -0.50 -16.71
N ASP A 261 12.84 0.38 -17.48
CA ASP A 261 12.22 1.17 -18.55
C ASP A 261 11.46 0.32 -19.57
N ALA A 262 11.98 -0.86 -19.89
CA ALA A 262 11.38 -1.76 -20.88
C ALA A 262 10.00 -2.31 -20.46
N THR A 263 9.73 -2.41 -19.15
CA THR A 263 8.53 -3.04 -18.59
C THR A 263 7.66 -2.08 -17.78
N ASP A 264 8.19 -0.90 -17.44
CA ASP A 264 7.53 0.08 -16.57
C ASP A 264 6.31 0.73 -17.23
N THR A 265 5.35 1.18 -16.43
CA THR A 265 4.10 1.80 -16.90
C THR A 265 4.23 3.29 -17.16
N THR A 266 5.28 3.94 -16.67
CA THR A 266 5.51 5.38 -16.83
C THR A 266 6.67 5.69 -17.79
N ALA A 267 7.58 4.74 -18.01
CA ALA A 267 8.72 4.90 -18.92
C ALA A 267 8.30 4.97 -20.41
N GLY A 268 8.57 6.12 -21.03
CA GLY A 268 8.18 6.39 -22.43
C GLY A 268 6.67 6.44 -22.65
N ARG A 269 5.88 6.63 -21.58
CA ARG A 269 4.41 6.66 -21.64
C ARG A 269 3.88 8.05 -21.27
N PRO A 270 3.38 8.84 -22.22
CA PRO A 270 2.66 10.07 -21.90
C PRO A 270 1.38 9.76 -21.11
N ALA A 271 1.05 10.59 -20.13
CA ALA A 271 -0.17 10.47 -19.33
C ALA A 271 -0.76 11.86 -19.02
N ASN A 272 -1.90 11.90 -18.33
CA ASN A 272 -2.49 13.17 -17.91
C ASN A 272 -1.53 13.88 -16.92
N ASN A 273 -1.13 15.10 -17.25
CA ASN A 273 -0.28 15.92 -16.38
C ASN A 273 -0.89 17.28 -16.05
N GLY A 274 -2.23 17.38 -16.01
CA GLY A 274 -2.93 18.62 -15.65
C GLY A 274 -2.55 19.14 -14.25
N SER A 275 -2.16 18.25 -13.34
CA SER A 275 -1.67 18.58 -11.99
C SER A 275 -0.19 19.01 -11.96
N GLY A 276 0.57 18.76 -13.02
CA GLY A 276 2.03 18.95 -13.02
C GLY A 276 2.78 17.99 -12.08
N ASN A 277 2.19 16.84 -11.75
CA ASN A 277 2.77 15.82 -10.85
C ASN A 277 3.17 14.52 -11.56
N TYR A 278 2.94 14.40 -12.87
CA TYR A 278 3.39 13.28 -13.68
C TYR A 278 4.73 13.60 -14.35
N PHE A 279 5.72 12.77 -14.06
CA PHE A 279 7.05 12.81 -14.68
C PHE A 279 7.21 11.50 -15.46
N MET A 280 7.43 11.58 -16.77
CA MET A 280 7.56 10.38 -17.61
C MET A 280 8.93 9.73 -17.42
N GLY A 281 8.99 8.44 -17.16
CA GLY A 281 10.23 7.72 -16.84
C GLY A 281 10.29 7.24 -15.40
N ARG A 282 11.50 6.99 -14.90
CA ARG A 282 11.73 6.70 -13.49
C ARG A 282 11.17 7.83 -12.59
N PRO A 283 10.62 7.55 -11.40
CA PRO A 283 9.99 8.56 -10.53
C PRO A 283 10.89 9.77 -10.29
N ASP A 284 10.37 10.99 -10.44
CA ASP A 284 11.12 12.21 -10.13
C ASP A 284 11.60 12.19 -8.67
N GLY A 285 12.88 12.48 -8.45
CA GLY A 285 13.52 12.41 -7.13
C GLY A 285 14.26 11.11 -6.83
N TRP A 286 14.21 10.09 -7.70
CA TRP A 286 14.87 8.81 -7.49
C TRP A 286 16.39 8.91 -7.24
N GLU A 287 17.06 9.94 -7.78
CA GLU A 287 18.50 10.18 -7.61
C GLU A 287 18.87 10.49 -6.15
N THR A 288 17.91 11.02 -5.39
CA THR A 288 18.08 11.37 -3.97
C THR A 288 17.90 10.17 -3.05
N MET A 289 17.47 9.03 -3.59
CA MET A 289 17.22 7.82 -2.80
C MET A 289 18.52 7.09 -2.51
N ASP A 290 18.70 6.68 -1.26
CA ASP A 290 19.85 5.90 -0.82
C ASP A 290 19.59 4.39 -0.90
N ASP A 291 20.62 3.62 -1.25
CA ASP A 291 20.62 2.16 -1.21
C ASP A 291 21.05 1.69 0.19
N VAL A 292 20.12 1.83 1.15
CA VAL A 292 20.35 1.58 2.58
C VAL A 292 19.26 0.67 3.16
N VAL A 293 19.68 -0.22 4.06
CA VAL A 293 18.82 -0.91 5.02
C VAL A 293 18.84 -0.14 6.32
N TYR A 294 17.70 0.45 6.68
CA TYR A 294 17.52 1.21 7.91
C TYR A 294 17.04 0.27 9.01
N VAL A 295 17.61 0.40 10.21
CA VAL A 295 17.29 -0.43 11.36
C VAL A 295 17.15 0.44 12.59
N VAL A 296 15.95 0.51 13.16
CA VAL A 296 15.72 1.08 14.48
C VAL A 296 15.60 -0.05 15.49
N THR A 297 16.39 0.03 16.55
CA THR A 297 16.27 -0.86 17.69
C THR A 297 15.59 -0.16 18.84
N LEU A 298 14.69 -0.86 19.51
CA LEU A 298 14.08 -0.46 20.76
C LEU A 298 14.57 -1.46 21.80
N LEU A 299 15.58 -1.09 22.59
CA LEU A 299 16.26 -2.02 23.49
C LEU A 299 16.02 -1.68 24.96
N THR A 300 15.71 -2.70 25.76
CA THR A 300 15.61 -2.60 27.23
C THR A 300 16.99 -2.58 27.92
N GLN A 301 17.99 -3.16 27.26
CA GLN A 301 19.38 -3.23 27.70
C GLN A 301 20.32 -3.15 26.49
N PRO A 302 21.56 -2.65 26.65
CA PRO A 302 22.55 -2.64 25.57
C PRO A 302 22.76 -4.03 24.94
N GLY A 303 23.17 -4.06 23.67
CA GLY A 303 23.51 -5.30 22.97
C GLY A 303 24.23 -5.04 21.66
N THR A 304 24.59 -6.10 20.94
CA THR A 304 25.21 -6.02 19.61
C THR A 304 24.19 -6.40 18.56
N VAL A 305 23.89 -5.47 17.67
CA VAL A 305 23.01 -5.66 16.52
C VAL A 305 23.85 -6.15 15.36
N ARG A 306 23.35 -7.18 14.66
CA ARG A 306 23.94 -7.74 13.45
C ARG A 306 22.94 -7.62 12.31
N ILE A 307 23.38 -7.02 11.20
CA ILE A 307 22.60 -6.83 9.98
C ILE A 307 23.32 -7.52 8.84
N VAL A 308 22.65 -8.48 8.20
CA VAL A 308 23.09 -9.09 6.94
C VAL A 308 22.27 -8.49 5.81
N SER A 309 22.93 -8.04 4.75
CA SER A 309 22.28 -7.47 3.57
C SER A 309 23.05 -7.88 2.32
N GLY A 310 22.47 -8.77 1.52
CA GLY A 310 23.11 -9.25 0.29
C GLY A 310 24.50 -9.85 0.49
N GLY A 311 24.68 -10.62 1.58
CA GLY A 311 25.97 -11.23 1.96
C GLY A 311 26.94 -10.31 2.71
N GLN A 312 26.66 -9.00 2.80
CA GLN A 312 27.43 -8.08 3.63
C GLN A 312 26.96 -8.18 5.07
N VAL A 313 27.88 -8.06 6.03
CA VAL A 313 27.61 -8.13 7.47
C VAL A 313 28.05 -6.83 8.13
N LEU A 314 27.14 -6.21 8.88
CA LEU A 314 27.43 -5.14 9.83
C LEU A 314 27.15 -5.67 11.23
N GLU A 315 28.10 -5.46 12.15
CA GLU A 315 27.90 -5.66 13.59
C GLU A 315 28.22 -4.38 14.33
N GLN A 316 27.30 -3.95 15.19
CA GLN A 316 27.43 -2.69 15.93
C GLN A 316 26.89 -2.85 17.34
N ALA A 317 27.65 -2.39 18.33
CA ALA A 317 27.17 -2.24 19.70
C ALA A 317 26.17 -1.07 19.77
N VAL A 318 25.03 -1.30 20.41
CA VAL A 318 23.94 -0.35 20.52
C VAL A 318 23.50 -0.25 22.00
N PRO A 319 23.33 0.96 22.55
CA PRO A 319 22.88 1.13 23.93
C PRO A 319 21.42 0.70 24.12
N ALA A 320 20.95 0.68 25.37
CA ALA A 320 19.51 0.65 25.64
C ALA A 320 18.83 1.90 25.03
N GLY A 321 17.52 1.83 24.81
CA GLY A 321 16.73 2.91 24.23
C GLY A 321 16.45 2.74 22.75
N ALA A 322 15.98 3.82 22.12
CA ALA A 322 15.70 3.85 20.68
C ALA A 322 16.93 4.30 19.87
N ASN A 323 17.45 3.45 18.98
CA ASN A 323 18.68 3.73 18.24
C ASN A 323 18.55 3.37 16.76
N LEU A 324 19.02 4.25 15.88
CA LEU A 324 19.12 4.01 14.44
C LEU A 324 20.51 3.49 14.06
N VAL A 325 20.53 2.41 13.29
CA VAL A 325 21.70 1.82 12.64
C VAL A 325 21.37 1.67 11.15
N THR A 326 22.34 1.94 10.29
CA THR A 326 22.19 1.78 8.84
C THR A 326 23.22 0.79 8.30
N ALA A 327 22.78 -0.06 7.38
CA ALA A 327 23.66 -0.94 6.61
C ALA A 327 23.46 -0.68 5.12
N ARG A 328 24.47 -0.98 4.30
CA ARG A 328 24.35 -0.87 2.85
C ARG A 328 23.32 -1.89 2.33
N ALA A 329 22.45 -1.46 1.42
CA ALA A 329 21.56 -2.38 0.72
C ALA A 329 22.34 -3.24 -0.28
N GLY A 330 22.17 -4.56 -0.19
CA GLY A 330 22.75 -5.54 -1.11
C GLY A 330 21.67 -6.50 -1.60
N VAL A 331 21.76 -6.90 -2.86
CA VAL A 331 20.86 -7.89 -3.48
C VAL A 331 20.99 -9.24 -2.77
N GLY A 332 19.86 -9.86 -2.45
CA GLY A 332 19.76 -11.10 -1.69
C GLY A 332 18.96 -10.90 -0.41
N LYS A 333 19.20 -11.78 0.58
CA LYS A 333 18.47 -11.80 1.85
C LYS A 333 18.91 -10.72 2.83
N GLN A 334 17.98 -10.34 3.69
CA GLN A 334 18.17 -9.38 4.78
C GLN A 334 17.89 -10.10 6.09
N GLN A 335 18.88 -10.15 6.99
CA GLN A 335 18.77 -10.85 8.27
C GLN A 335 19.18 -9.92 9.39
N PHE A 336 18.48 -10.03 10.51
CA PHE A 336 18.66 -9.14 11.65
C PHE A 336 18.76 -9.97 12.91
N SER A 337 19.75 -9.67 13.76
CA SER A 337 19.80 -10.25 15.09
C SER A 337 20.33 -9.28 16.13
N LEU A 338 19.95 -9.53 17.38
CA LEU A 338 20.47 -8.87 18.57
C LEU A 338 21.16 -9.93 19.42
N SER A 339 22.35 -9.63 19.92
CA SER A 339 23.09 -10.51 20.81
C SER A 339 23.57 -9.78 22.08
N ARG A 340 23.70 -10.53 23.18
CA ARG A 340 24.25 -10.07 24.46
C ARG A 340 25.14 -11.15 25.04
N GLY A 341 26.38 -10.80 25.39
CA GLY A 341 27.35 -11.78 25.90
C GLY A 341 27.62 -12.95 24.93
N GLY A 342 27.55 -12.70 23.61
CA GLY A 342 27.72 -13.73 22.58
C GLY A 342 26.50 -14.61 22.33
N GLN A 343 25.40 -14.44 23.07
CA GLN A 343 24.15 -15.18 22.86
C GLN A 343 23.16 -14.36 22.04
N VAL A 344 22.55 -14.97 21.03
CA VAL A 344 21.48 -14.33 20.24
C VAL A 344 20.20 -14.31 21.06
N VAL A 345 19.65 -13.11 21.27
CA VAL A 345 18.41 -12.90 22.06
C VAL A 345 17.19 -12.63 21.18
N LEU A 346 17.40 -12.09 19.98
CA LEU A 346 16.37 -11.89 18.95
C LEU A 346 17.01 -12.15 17.59
N GLN A 347 16.31 -12.81 16.68
CA GLN A 347 16.72 -12.91 15.28
C GLN A 347 15.54 -13.18 14.36
N ASP A 348 15.62 -12.66 13.14
CA ASP A 348 14.77 -13.11 12.03
C ASP A 348 15.41 -12.82 10.68
N THR A 349 14.85 -13.41 9.63
CA THR A 349 15.11 -13.11 8.22
C THR A 349 13.88 -12.41 7.64
N SER A 350 14.11 -11.34 6.90
CA SER A 350 13.02 -10.65 6.22
C SER A 350 12.32 -11.55 5.19
N LEU A 351 11.00 -11.37 5.04
CA LEU A 351 10.21 -12.07 4.03
C LEU A 351 10.36 -11.49 2.62
N MET A 352 11.05 -10.35 2.49
CA MET A 352 11.25 -9.65 1.23
C MET A 352 12.74 -9.52 0.90
N ASP A 353 13.21 -10.20 -0.15
CA ASP A 353 14.59 -10.02 -0.59
C ASP A 353 14.75 -8.69 -1.36
N ILE A 354 15.94 -8.10 -1.26
CA ILE A 354 16.34 -7.07 -2.23
C ILE A 354 16.73 -7.78 -3.52
N SER A 355 16.08 -7.41 -4.62
CA SER A 355 16.16 -8.12 -5.89
C SER A 355 16.72 -7.22 -7.01
N ASN A 356 17.28 -7.87 -8.03
CA ASN A 356 17.64 -7.27 -9.32
C ASN A 356 16.53 -7.45 -10.37
N VAL A 357 15.32 -7.81 -9.95
CA VAL A 357 14.14 -7.98 -10.81
C VAL A 357 13.12 -6.89 -10.51
N CYS A 358 12.64 -6.22 -11.55
CA CYS A 358 11.60 -5.19 -11.45
C CYS A 358 10.31 -5.78 -10.86
N PRO A 359 9.88 -5.36 -9.66
CA PRO A 359 8.64 -5.81 -9.03
C PRO A 359 7.45 -5.49 -9.93
N CYS A 360 6.76 -6.53 -10.41
CA CYS A 360 5.67 -6.38 -11.37
C CYS A 360 6.04 -5.58 -12.64
N GLY A 361 7.32 -5.59 -13.02
CA GLY A 361 7.83 -4.82 -14.15
C GLY A 361 8.04 -3.33 -13.88
N LEU A 362 7.85 -2.85 -12.65
CA LEU A 362 7.81 -1.43 -12.31
C LEU A 362 9.05 -0.93 -11.54
N TYR A 363 9.26 0.37 -11.60
CA TYR A 363 10.00 1.12 -10.59
C TYR A 363 9.21 1.18 -9.28
N ASN A 364 9.48 0.28 -8.33
CA ASN A 364 8.83 0.32 -7.02
C ASN A 364 9.78 0.89 -5.94
N PHE A 365 9.50 2.12 -5.48
CA PHE A 365 10.21 2.79 -4.39
C PHE A 365 9.43 2.80 -3.06
N ASN A 366 8.33 2.05 -2.96
CA ASN A 366 7.64 1.77 -1.70
C ASN A 366 8.53 0.89 -0.82
N PRO A 367 8.79 1.24 0.46
CA PRO A 367 9.67 0.44 1.29
C PRO A 367 8.96 -0.81 1.80
N TYR A 368 9.68 -1.91 1.87
CA TYR A 368 9.27 -3.01 2.72
C TYR A 368 9.62 -2.69 4.17
N VAL A 369 8.68 -2.85 5.11
CA VAL A 369 8.91 -2.60 6.53
C VAL A 369 8.60 -3.85 7.35
N GLY A 370 9.58 -4.30 8.13
CA GLY A 370 9.44 -5.46 8.99
C GLY A 370 9.86 -5.20 10.43
N THR A 371 9.68 -6.23 11.26
CA THR A 371 10.07 -6.19 12.67
C THR A 371 10.70 -7.53 13.10
N VAL A 372 11.49 -7.52 14.17
CA VAL A 372 11.97 -8.71 14.88
C VAL A 372 11.63 -8.55 16.36
N PRO A 373 10.84 -9.46 16.97
CA PRO A 373 10.16 -10.59 16.33
C PRO A 373 9.20 -10.16 15.20
N PRO A 374 8.87 -11.06 14.25
CA PRO A 374 8.10 -10.72 13.08
C PRO A 374 6.66 -10.36 13.46
N GLY A 375 6.15 -9.30 12.83
CA GLY A 375 4.75 -8.89 12.96
C GLY A 375 3.80 -9.79 12.17
N PHE A 376 2.51 -9.45 12.22
CA PHE A 376 1.50 -10.11 11.39
C PHE A 376 1.83 -9.96 9.89
N ASN A 377 1.73 -11.06 9.14
CA ASN A 377 1.74 -11.01 7.68
C ASN A 377 0.46 -10.30 7.23
N ASP A 378 0.60 -9.09 6.71
CA ASP A 378 -0.49 -8.13 6.48
C ASP A 378 -0.78 -8.01 4.98
N PRO A 379 -1.61 -8.91 4.41
CA PRO A 379 -1.93 -8.88 3.00
C PRO A 379 -2.93 -7.77 2.66
N LEU A 380 -2.85 -7.28 1.42
CA LEU A 380 -3.94 -6.51 0.82
C LEU A 380 -5.20 -7.38 0.72
N GLY A 381 -6.35 -6.77 1.02
CA GLY A 381 -7.65 -7.41 0.80
C GLY A 381 -8.02 -7.50 -0.68
N ARG A 382 -9.01 -8.33 -1.01
CA ARG A 382 -9.49 -8.56 -2.39
C ARG A 382 -9.80 -7.28 -3.17
N ASP A 383 -10.48 -6.32 -2.53
CA ASP A 383 -10.86 -5.06 -3.17
C ASP A 383 -9.65 -4.14 -3.39
N GLY A 384 -8.62 -4.28 -2.55
CA GLY A 384 -7.36 -3.52 -2.62
C GLY A 384 -6.34 -4.09 -3.60
N ILE A 385 -6.65 -5.21 -4.27
CA ILE A 385 -5.81 -5.83 -5.31
C ILE A 385 -6.53 -5.93 -6.67
N TYR A 386 -7.75 -5.41 -6.76
CA TYR A 386 -8.62 -5.55 -7.91
C TYR A 386 -8.02 -4.99 -9.21
N SER A 387 -7.24 -3.90 -9.13
CA SER A 387 -6.63 -3.20 -10.25
C SER A 387 -5.15 -3.56 -10.46
N LEU A 388 -4.62 -4.58 -9.76
CA LEU A 388 -3.19 -4.89 -9.75
C LEU A 388 -2.61 -5.18 -11.14
N THR A 389 -3.35 -5.87 -12.01
CA THR A 389 -2.85 -6.19 -13.36
C THR A 389 -3.16 -5.12 -14.39
N ILE A 390 -3.96 -4.09 -14.05
CA ILE A 390 -4.39 -3.07 -15.00
C ILE A 390 -3.19 -2.20 -15.39
N GLY A 391 -2.89 -2.15 -16.69
CA GLY A 391 -1.78 -1.34 -17.23
C GLY A 391 -0.41 -2.00 -17.15
N LEU A 392 -0.23 -3.10 -16.40
CA LEU A 392 1.07 -3.79 -16.35
C LEU A 392 1.47 -4.33 -17.72
N HIS A 393 2.76 -4.19 -18.07
CA HIS A 393 3.32 -4.73 -19.30
C HIS A 393 3.92 -6.14 -19.13
N VAL A 394 3.78 -6.73 -17.95
CA VAL A 394 4.25 -8.08 -17.64
C VAL A 394 3.11 -8.95 -17.14
N SER A 395 3.16 -10.24 -17.43
CA SER A 395 2.20 -11.24 -16.95
C SER A 395 2.68 -11.99 -15.70
N THR A 396 3.89 -11.67 -15.20
CA THR A 396 4.51 -12.34 -14.05
C THR A 396 3.95 -11.89 -12.70
N CYS A 397 3.22 -10.78 -12.66
CA CYS A 397 2.58 -10.27 -11.45
C CYS A 397 1.16 -10.85 -11.34
N GLN A 398 0.88 -11.54 -10.24
CA GLN A 398 -0.45 -12.09 -9.96
C GLN A 398 -1.20 -11.20 -8.99
N ALA A 399 -2.52 -11.08 -9.19
CA ALA A 399 -3.43 -10.38 -8.27
C ALA A 399 -3.68 -11.22 -7.00
N THR A 400 -2.60 -11.66 -6.34
CA THR A 400 -2.63 -12.33 -5.04
C THR A 400 -1.47 -11.82 -4.17
N PRO A 401 -1.67 -11.67 -2.85
CA PRO A 401 -0.57 -11.53 -1.91
C PRO A 401 0.40 -12.70 -2.05
N SER A 402 1.70 -12.40 -2.00
CA SER A 402 2.80 -13.34 -2.26
C SER A 402 3.97 -13.18 -1.29
N LEU A 403 3.78 -12.43 -0.20
CA LEU A 403 4.84 -12.18 0.77
C LEU A 403 5.38 -13.50 1.35
N GLY A 404 6.70 -13.69 1.24
CA GLY A 404 7.38 -14.93 1.64
C GLY A 404 7.41 -16.03 0.58
N THR A 405 6.76 -15.85 -0.59
CA THR A 405 6.81 -16.79 -1.73
C THR A 405 7.66 -16.28 -2.90
N ASN A 406 8.45 -15.23 -2.67
CA ASN A 406 9.30 -14.61 -3.70
C ASN A 406 10.23 -15.66 -4.34
N PRO A 407 10.34 -15.71 -5.68
CA PRO A 407 11.28 -16.60 -6.36
C PRO A 407 12.71 -16.33 -5.86
N PRO A 408 13.55 -17.37 -5.69
CA PRO A 408 14.95 -17.18 -5.34
C PRO A 408 15.63 -16.22 -6.31
N VAL A 409 16.30 -15.19 -5.80
CA VAL A 409 17.08 -14.28 -6.64
C VAL A 409 18.27 -15.07 -7.22
N THR A 410 18.34 -15.17 -8.56
CA THR A 410 19.54 -15.67 -9.23
C THR A 410 20.64 -14.63 -9.07
N ALA A 411 21.60 -14.86 -8.17
CA ALA A 411 22.79 -14.03 -8.07
C ALA A 411 23.71 -14.28 -9.28
N THR A 412 23.37 -13.70 -10.43
CA THR A 412 24.29 -13.62 -11.57
C THR A 412 25.19 -12.41 -11.37
N GLY A 413 26.35 -12.65 -10.77
CA GLY A 413 27.38 -11.62 -10.58
C GLY A 413 28.66 -12.17 -9.99
N THR A 414 29.48 -12.85 -10.81
CA THR A 414 30.90 -13.01 -10.53
C THR A 414 31.55 -11.64 -10.59
N THR A 415 31.70 -11.00 -9.42
CA THR A 415 32.61 -9.86 -9.30
C THR A 415 34.02 -10.45 -9.19
N THR A 416 34.80 -10.36 -10.27
CA THR A 416 36.23 -10.64 -10.24
C THR A 416 36.92 -9.58 -9.36
N ILE A 417 37.27 -9.97 -8.14
CA ILE A 417 38.22 -9.21 -7.32
C ILE A 417 39.64 -9.52 -7.85
N PRO A 418 40.44 -8.52 -8.25
CA PRO A 418 41.85 -8.74 -8.52
C PRO A 418 42.58 -8.87 -7.17
N GLY A 419 43.06 -10.06 -6.84
CA GLY A 419 43.87 -10.32 -5.65
C GLY A 419 43.52 -11.66 -5.04
N GLY A 420 44.26 -12.69 -5.44
CA GLY A 420 43.96 -14.07 -5.13
C GLY A 420 44.08 -14.43 -3.66
N TRP A 421 43.12 -15.23 -3.18
CA TRP A 421 43.33 -16.45 -2.41
C TRP A 421 42.16 -17.38 -2.75
N THR A 422 42.45 -18.51 -3.38
CA THR A 422 41.48 -19.58 -3.60
C THR A 422 41.20 -20.28 -2.29
N THR A 423 39.96 -20.25 -1.82
CA THR A 423 39.47 -21.17 -0.78
C THR A 423 38.29 -21.93 -1.34
N THR A 424 38.51 -23.20 -1.65
CA THR A 424 37.46 -24.14 -2.09
C THR A 424 36.56 -24.45 -0.91
N VAL A 425 35.33 -23.95 -0.91
CA VAL A 425 34.28 -24.39 0.01
C VAL A 425 33.48 -25.49 -0.70
N THR A 426 33.72 -26.74 -0.32
CA THR A 426 32.89 -27.89 -0.68
C THR A 426 31.70 -27.93 0.26
N THR A 427 30.50 -27.58 -0.22
CA THR A 427 29.25 -27.86 0.50
C THR A 427 28.83 -29.30 0.25
N THR A 428 29.12 -30.18 1.20
CA THR A 428 28.60 -31.55 1.26
C THR A 428 27.20 -31.54 1.87
N THR A 429 26.16 -31.75 1.06
CA THR A 429 24.82 -32.11 1.54
C THR A 429 24.82 -33.60 1.92
N THR A 430 24.69 -33.89 3.21
CA THR A 430 24.50 -35.25 3.73
C THR A 430 23.01 -35.51 3.89
N GLY A 431 22.45 -36.31 2.99
CA GLY A 431 21.13 -36.95 3.13
C GLY A 431 21.29 -38.43 2.85
N GLY A 432 21.30 -39.26 3.90
CA GLY A 432 21.40 -40.71 3.79
C GLY A 432 20.09 -41.36 3.29
N PRO A 433 20.15 -42.55 2.66
CA PRO A 433 18.98 -43.20 2.06
C PRO A 433 18.22 -44.03 3.09
N ILE A 434 16.89 -43.87 3.13
CA ILE A 434 15.98 -44.79 3.83
C ILE A 434 15.28 -45.65 2.76
N THR A 435 15.53 -46.95 2.83
CA THR A 435 14.86 -48.00 2.06
C THR A 435 13.62 -48.50 2.79
N THR A 436 12.46 -48.54 2.13
CA THR A 436 11.39 -49.53 2.40
C THR A 436 10.63 -49.84 1.12
N SER A 437 10.54 -51.13 0.83
CA SER A 437 9.83 -51.81 -0.26
C SER A 437 8.32 -51.96 -0.01
N ASP A 438 7.49 -51.85 -1.06
CA ASP A 438 6.63 -52.90 -1.68
C ASP A 438 5.35 -52.29 -2.36
N PRO A 439 4.50 -52.99 -3.15
CA PRO A 439 4.46 -52.85 -4.61
C PRO A 439 3.04 -52.68 -5.24
N GLY A 440 3.01 -52.41 -6.56
CA GLY A 440 1.88 -52.64 -7.47
C GLY A 440 0.85 -51.51 -7.55
N THR A 441 0.27 -51.12 -8.69
CA THR A 441 0.18 -51.66 -10.06
C THR A 441 -0.36 -50.53 -10.98
N PRO A 442 -0.51 -50.68 -12.32
CA PRO A 442 0.01 -49.76 -13.33
C PRO A 442 -1.04 -48.82 -13.97
N THR A 443 -0.59 -47.73 -14.61
CA THR A 443 -1.43 -46.92 -15.53
C THR A 443 -0.76 -46.79 -16.91
N PRO A 444 -1.49 -46.91 -18.05
CA PRO A 444 -0.92 -47.01 -19.40
C PRO A 444 -0.52 -45.65 -20.01
N PRO A 445 0.25 -45.63 -21.12
CA PRO A 445 0.98 -44.46 -21.59
C PRO A 445 0.12 -43.56 -22.49
N THR A 446 0.42 -42.27 -22.53
CA THR A 446 -0.05 -41.40 -23.62
C THR A 446 1.04 -40.44 -24.07
N THR A 447 1.60 -40.84 -25.21
CA THR A 447 2.24 -40.12 -26.32
C THR A 447 2.30 -38.59 -26.24
N THR A 448 3.52 -38.08 -26.34
CA THR A 448 3.88 -36.70 -26.65
C THR A 448 3.72 -36.39 -28.14
N THR A 449 3.02 -35.31 -28.48
CA THR A 449 3.14 -34.62 -29.77
C THR A 449 3.39 -33.14 -29.54
N ALA A 450 4.57 -32.68 -29.96
CA ALA A 450 4.96 -31.28 -30.02
C ALA A 450 4.23 -30.59 -31.20
N TRP A 451 3.74 -29.38 -30.98
CA TRP A 451 3.28 -28.48 -32.05
C TRP A 451 3.86 -27.08 -31.86
N SER A 452 4.49 -26.60 -32.92
CA SER A 452 5.06 -25.27 -33.12
C SER A 452 3.97 -24.20 -33.22
N GLN A 453 4.18 -23.05 -32.59
CA GLN A 453 3.32 -21.87 -32.70
C GLN A 453 3.69 -21.04 -33.95
N PRO A 454 2.73 -20.66 -34.82
CA PRO A 454 2.93 -19.68 -35.89
C PRO A 454 2.81 -18.23 -35.35
N PRO A 455 3.30 -17.20 -36.09
CA PRO A 455 3.51 -15.86 -35.56
C PRO A 455 2.19 -15.08 -35.44
N VAL A 456 2.00 -14.38 -34.32
CA VAL A 456 0.82 -13.51 -34.10
C VAL A 456 1.14 -12.10 -34.59
N SER A 457 0.47 -11.70 -35.68
CA SER A 457 0.28 -10.32 -36.10
C SER A 457 -0.88 -9.67 -35.35
N THR A 458 -0.72 -8.42 -34.89
CA THR A 458 -1.76 -7.53 -34.35
C THR A 458 -2.83 -7.23 -35.41
N PRO A 459 -4.16 -7.22 -35.13
CA PRO A 459 -4.89 -5.96 -34.84
C PRO A 459 -6.29 -6.05 -34.11
N GLY A 460 -6.78 -4.93 -33.54
CA GLY A 460 -8.21 -4.52 -33.57
C GLY A 460 -9.16 -4.85 -32.40
N SER A 461 -10.04 -3.89 -32.05
CA SER A 461 -11.13 -3.98 -31.06
C SER A 461 -12.14 -5.08 -31.40
N SER A 462 -12.04 -6.25 -30.79
CA SER A 462 -13.01 -7.33 -30.97
C SER A 462 -13.68 -7.67 -29.64
N THR A 463 -15.00 -7.84 -29.66
CA THR A 463 -15.82 -8.28 -28.52
C THR A 463 -15.85 -9.82 -28.51
N CYS A 464 -15.90 -10.42 -27.32
CA CYS A 464 -16.02 -11.87 -27.22
C CYS A 464 -17.35 -12.33 -27.84
N ASN A 465 -17.34 -13.32 -28.74
CA ASN A 465 -18.55 -13.83 -29.39
C ASN A 465 -18.76 -15.35 -29.21
N ALA A 466 -17.87 -16.01 -28.48
CA ALA A 466 -18.09 -17.33 -27.92
C ALA A 466 -17.19 -17.51 -26.71
N GLY A 467 -17.66 -18.25 -25.71
CA GLY A 467 -16.88 -18.52 -24.50
C GLY A 467 -17.27 -19.83 -23.83
N THR A 468 -16.46 -20.24 -22.88
CA THR A 468 -16.64 -21.44 -22.06
C THR A 468 -16.32 -21.11 -20.60
N SER A 469 -16.45 -22.07 -19.69
CA SER A 469 -15.98 -21.90 -18.31
C SER A 469 -14.48 -21.63 -18.27
N ALA A 470 -14.03 -20.79 -17.34
CA ALA A 470 -12.60 -20.58 -17.14
C ALA A 470 -11.90 -21.85 -16.63
N ASP A 471 -10.59 -21.94 -16.87
CA ASP A 471 -9.80 -23.10 -16.47
C ASP A 471 -9.79 -23.21 -14.93
N GLY A 472 -10.16 -24.38 -14.39
CA GLY A 472 -10.25 -24.61 -12.94
C GLY A 472 -11.62 -24.28 -12.32
N GLU A 473 -12.55 -23.71 -13.09
CA GLU A 473 -13.92 -23.53 -12.63
C GLU A 473 -14.69 -24.85 -12.62
N THR A 474 -15.33 -25.15 -11.49
CA THR A 474 -16.16 -26.35 -11.29
C THR A 474 -17.63 -25.94 -11.14
N GLY A 475 -18.57 -26.75 -11.65
CA GLY A 475 -20.01 -26.50 -11.49
C GLY A 475 -20.72 -26.12 -12.79
N ASN A 476 -21.80 -25.34 -12.70
CA ASN A 476 -22.76 -25.11 -13.80
C ASN A 476 -22.41 -23.94 -14.74
N TYR A 477 -21.17 -23.44 -14.75
CA TYR A 477 -20.79 -22.26 -15.53
C TYR A 477 -20.80 -22.47 -17.04
N LEU A 478 -20.63 -23.70 -17.53
CA LEU A 478 -20.42 -23.97 -18.96
C LEU A 478 -21.57 -23.44 -19.84
N GLY A 479 -22.81 -23.72 -19.44
CA GLY A 479 -23.99 -23.26 -20.17
C GLY A 479 -24.18 -21.74 -20.10
N LEU A 480 -23.94 -21.16 -18.92
CA LEU A 480 -24.07 -19.72 -18.69
C LEU A 480 -23.01 -18.92 -19.45
N CYS A 481 -21.76 -19.38 -19.44
CA CYS A 481 -20.66 -18.75 -20.17
C CYS A 481 -20.82 -18.91 -21.68
N SER A 482 -21.21 -20.09 -22.16
CA SER A 482 -21.49 -20.31 -23.58
C SER A 482 -22.58 -19.37 -24.09
N PHE A 483 -23.68 -19.24 -23.34
CA PHE A 483 -24.77 -18.33 -23.69
C PHE A 483 -24.35 -16.86 -23.62
N ALA A 484 -23.83 -16.41 -22.47
CA ALA A 484 -23.54 -14.99 -22.22
C ALA A 484 -22.42 -14.46 -23.12
N CYS A 485 -21.33 -15.22 -23.28
CA CYS A 485 -20.21 -14.83 -24.13
C CYS A 485 -20.59 -14.79 -25.61
N SER A 486 -21.64 -15.51 -26.04
CA SER A 486 -22.11 -15.43 -27.43
C SER A 486 -22.73 -14.08 -27.80
N PHE A 487 -23.12 -13.29 -26.80
CA PHE A 487 -23.70 -11.95 -26.94
C PHE A 487 -22.75 -10.83 -26.46
N GLY A 488 -21.47 -11.12 -26.24
CA GLY A 488 -20.50 -10.11 -25.78
C GLY A 488 -20.44 -9.88 -24.28
N TYR A 489 -21.31 -10.52 -23.49
CA TYR A 489 -21.22 -10.50 -22.03
C TYR A 489 -20.40 -11.69 -21.54
N CYS A 490 -19.09 -11.55 -21.51
CA CYS A 490 -18.16 -12.61 -21.09
C CYS A 490 -17.34 -12.16 -19.86
N PRO A 491 -17.94 -12.19 -18.65
CA PRO A 491 -17.25 -11.70 -17.45
C PRO A 491 -16.02 -12.56 -17.13
N PRO A 492 -14.83 -11.94 -17.00
CA PRO A 492 -13.62 -12.66 -16.60
C PRO A 492 -13.76 -13.17 -15.17
N GLY A 493 -13.27 -14.38 -14.90
CA GLY A 493 -13.49 -15.12 -13.65
C GLY A 493 -14.23 -16.42 -13.95
N PRO A 494 -15.58 -16.43 -14.00
CA PRO A 494 -16.32 -17.64 -14.31
C PRO A 494 -16.20 -18.09 -15.77
N CYS A 495 -15.93 -17.16 -16.70
CA CYS A 495 -15.90 -17.41 -18.14
C CYS A 495 -14.54 -17.10 -18.79
N LYS A 496 -14.23 -17.86 -19.84
CA LYS A 496 -13.07 -17.70 -20.72
C LYS A 496 -13.55 -17.57 -22.16
N CYS A 497 -13.14 -16.49 -22.82
CA CYS A 497 -13.46 -16.27 -24.22
C CYS A 497 -12.73 -17.27 -25.12
N THR A 498 -13.44 -17.89 -26.06
CA THR A 498 -12.90 -18.87 -27.02
C THR A 498 -12.90 -18.35 -28.45
N SER A 499 -13.65 -17.29 -28.75
CA SER A 499 -13.68 -16.64 -30.07
C SER A 499 -14.00 -15.15 -29.94
N TRP A 500 -13.40 -14.34 -30.82
CA TRP A 500 -13.55 -12.89 -30.86
C TRP A 500 -14.14 -12.44 -32.20
N GLY A 501 -15.17 -11.60 -32.19
CA GLY A 501 -15.86 -11.15 -33.40
C GLY A 501 -17.25 -10.57 -33.12
N ALA A 502 -18.07 -10.43 -34.17
CA ALA A 502 -19.47 -10.03 -34.00
C ALA A 502 -20.27 -11.19 -33.33
N PRO A 503 -21.22 -10.88 -32.42
CA PRO A 503 -22.12 -11.88 -31.83
C PRO A 503 -22.79 -12.76 -32.90
N ALA A 504 -22.97 -14.05 -32.59
CA ALA A 504 -23.48 -15.04 -33.55
C ALA A 504 -24.95 -14.82 -33.94
N ALA A 505 -25.69 -14.04 -33.14
CA ALA A 505 -27.07 -13.65 -33.37
C ALA A 505 -27.37 -12.31 -32.70
N GLU A 506 -28.47 -11.66 -33.11
CA GLU A 506 -29.02 -10.52 -32.38
C GLU A 506 -29.43 -10.96 -30.96
N GLU A 507 -29.03 -10.17 -29.96
CA GLU A 507 -29.32 -10.47 -28.56
C GLU A 507 -30.83 -10.48 -28.31
N PRO A 508 -31.40 -11.55 -27.71
CA PRO A 508 -32.81 -11.56 -27.36
C PRO A 508 -33.17 -10.41 -26.42
N ALA A 509 -34.27 -9.71 -26.71
CA ALA A 509 -34.75 -8.64 -25.86
C ALA A 509 -35.04 -9.14 -24.42
N PRO A 510 -34.76 -8.33 -23.39
CA PRO A 510 -35.07 -8.71 -22.01
C PRO A 510 -36.57 -9.04 -21.81
N ASN A 511 -36.86 -10.17 -21.17
CA ASN A 511 -38.21 -10.69 -20.93
C ASN A 511 -38.91 -10.09 -19.70
N GLY A 512 -38.29 -9.08 -19.06
CA GLY A 512 -38.82 -8.39 -17.88
C GLY A 512 -38.65 -9.14 -16.55
N ARG A 513 -37.93 -10.27 -16.52
CA ARG A 513 -37.61 -11.02 -15.29
C ARG A 513 -36.11 -10.98 -15.03
N ASN A 514 -35.69 -11.07 -13.77
CA ASN A 514 -34.28 -11.13 -13.41
C ASN A 514 -33.89 -12.55 -12.98
N GLY A 515 -32.60 -12.83 -12.94
CA GLY A 515 -32.06 -14.11 -12.49
C GLY A 515 -31.13 -13.93 -11.31
N CYS A 516 -31.25 -14.83 -10.34
CA CYS A 516 -30.35 -14.95 -9.21
C CYS A 516 -29.72 -16.34 -9.20
N PRO A 517 -28.51 -16.51 -8.64
CA PRO A 517 -27.95 -17.82 -8.37
C PRO A 517 -28.85 -18.64 -7.44
N LEU A 518 -28.80 -19.96 -7.55
CA LEU A 518 -29.40 -20.85 -6.56
C LEU A 518 -28.67 -20.74 -5.21
N PRO A 519 -29.35 -21.03 -4.08
CA PRO A 519 -28.69 -21.09 -2.77
C PRO A 519 -27.51 -22.08 -2.77
N GLY A 520 -26.32 -21.60 -2.39
CA GLY A 520 -25.09 -22.40 -2.37
C GLY A 520 -24.17 -22.17 -3.57
N GLU A 521 -24.67 -21.52 -4.63
CA GLU A 521 -23.84 -21.08 -5.76
C GLU A 521 -23.09 -19.79 -5.41
N GLY A 522 -21.84 -19.67 -5.87
CA GLY A 522 -20.97 -18.53 -5.57
C GLY A 522 -21.42 -17.21 -6.23
N GLU A 523 -20.89 -16.09 -5.75
CA GLU A 523 -21.22 -14.76 -6.29
C GLU A 523 -20.86 -14.59 -7.78
N GLY A 524 -19.98 -15.43 -8.34
CA GLY A 524 -19.66 -15.47 -9.78
C GLY A 524 -20.85 -15.81 -10.67
N TYR A 525 -21.88 -16.48 -10.13
CA TYR A 525 -23.13 -16.75 -10.86
C TYR A 525 -24.05 -15.54 -10.95
N ARG A 526 -23.89 -14.50 -10.11
CA ARG A 526 -24.88 -13.41 -9.99
C ARG A 526 -25.07 -12.64 -11.29
N GLY A 527 -23.97 -12.18 -11.89
CA GLY A 527 -24.02 -11.44 -13.15
C GLY A 527 -24.50 -12.32 -14.32
N LEU A 528 -24.04 -13.57 -14.36
CA LEU A 528 -24.40 -14.53 -15.39
C LEU A 528 -25.88 -14.94 -15.32
N CYS A 529 -26.41 -15.23 -14.13
CA CYS A 529 -27.83 -15.53 -13.94
C CYS A 529 -28.71 -14.33 -14.27
N SER A 530 -28.32 -13.13 -13.83
CA SER A 530 -29.06 -11.91 -14.14
C SER A 530 -29.14 -11.67 -15.65
N PHE A 531 -28.01 -11.76 -16.36
CA PHE A 531 -27.95 -11.56 -17.80
C PHE A 531 -28.69 -12.64 -18.59
N ALA A 532 -28.52 -13.91 -18.22
CA ALA A 532 -29.06 -15.04 -18.98
C ALA A 532 -30.57 -15.24 -18.76
N CYS A 533 -31.05 -15.19 -17.50
CA CYS A 533 -32.46 -15.38 -17.19
C CYS A 533 -33.34 -14.27 -17.77
N SER A 534 -32.83 -13.03 -17.80
CA SER A 534 -33.55 -11.93 -18.44
C SER A 534 -33.68 -12.12 -19.95
N ARG A 535 -32.92 -13.03 -20.58
CA ARG A 535 -32.93 -13.30 -22.03
C ARG A 535 -33.49 -14.68 -22.38
N GLY A 536 -34.21 -15.30 -21.43
CA GLY A 536 -34.90 -16.56 -21.63
C GLY A 536 -34.05 -17.82 -21.41
N TYR A 537 -32.76 -17.68 -21.09
CA TYR A 537 -31.90 -18.80 -20.70
C TYR A 537 -31.68 -18.82 -19.19
N CYS A 538 -32.54 -19.53 -18.47
CA CYS A 538 -32.47 -19.64 -17.00
C CYS A 538 -32.33 -21.12 -16.58
N PRO A 539 -31.10 -21.68 -16.60
CA PRO A 539 -30.90 -23.10 -16.30
C PRO A 539 -31.22 -23.39 -14.82
N PRO A 540 -32.18 -24.28 -14.52
CA PRO A 540 -32.67 -24.52 -13.15
C PRO A 540 -31.65 -25.26 -12.26
N THR A 541 -30.49 -25.63 -12.81
CA THR A 541 -29.38 -26.21 -12.05
C THR A 541 -28.43 -25.15 -11.51
N ALA A 542 -28.50 -23.89 -11.97
CA ALA A 542 -27.59 -22.81 -11.56
C ALA A 542 -28.31 -21.52 -11.15
N CYS A 543 -29.46 -21.24 -11.77
CA CYS A 543 -30.18 -19.99 -11.61
C CYS A 543 -31.67 -20.23 -11.29
N GLN A 544 -32.27 -19.23 -10.66
CA GLN A 544 -33.72 -19.13 -10.47
C GLN A 544 -34.18 -17.69 -10.78
N TYR A 545 -35.47 -17.52 -11.08
CA TYR A 545 -36.04 -16.20 -11.24
C TYR A 545 -36.14 -15.47 -9.89
N CYS A 546 -35.77 -14.20 -9.93
CA CYS A 546 -35.92 -13.18 -8.90
C CYS A 546 -36.10 -11.83 -9.64
#